data_AF-A0A6L9IKD7-F1
#
_entry.id   AF-A0A6L9IKD7-F1
#
_cell.length_a   1.000
_cell.length_b   1.000
_cell.length_c   1.000
_cell.angle_alpha   90.00
_cell.angle_beta   90.00
_cell.angle_gamma   90.00
#
_symmetry.space_group_name_H-M   'P 1'
#
loop_
_entity.id
_entity.type
_entity.pdbx_description
1 polymer ?
#
loop_
_entity_poly.entity_id
_entity_poly.type
_entity_poly.pdbx_seq_one_letter_code
_entity_poly.pdbx_strand_id
1 'polypeptide(L)'
;MAYLLRPYAAPRKTELTPREIQHLERHFAADSIEINIDGEPIDYGHIDEVEVAQAARVSALSGWLVKNLFYGGERYHVGVYFGRGELVLPNLTLNAAKYVVQIIAYYSHKPIRYTGPDGLSPLSED
;
A
#
# COMPACT_ATOMS: atom_id res chain seq x y z
N MET A 1 5.46 -17.28 8.76
CA MET A 1 5.50 -15.82 8.49
C MET A 1 4.97 -15.64 7.08
N ALA A 2 4.22 -14.59 6.76
CA ALA A 2 3.62 -14.48 5.43
C ALA A 2 4.55 -13.75 4.43
N TYR A 3 4.57 -14.20 3.19
CA TYR A 3 5.30 -13.57 2.10
C TYR A 3 4.35 -13.20 0.96
N LEU A 4 4.60 -12.06 0.31
CA LEU A 4 3.84 -11.64 -0.88
C LEU A 4 4.09 -12.63 -2.02
N LEU A 5 3.00 -13.18 -2.58
CA LEU A 5 3.06 -13.91 -3.84
C LEU A 5 2.89 -12.96 -5.02
N ARG A 6 3.73 -13.14 -6.02
CA ARG A 6 3.67 -12.39 -7.27
C ARG A 6 2.38 -12.70 -8.05
N PRO A 7 1.50 -11.70 -8.30
CA PRO A 7 0.34 -11.90 -9.16
C PRO A 7 0.72 -12.26 -10.59
N TYR A 8 -0.10 -13.07 -11.27
CA TYR A 8 0.12 -13.43 -12.68
C TYR A 8 -0.02 -12.26 -13.67
N ALA A 9 -0.72 -11.20 -13.27
CA ALA A 9 -0.98 -10.04 -14.11
C ALA A 9 -0.83 -8.74 -13.30
N ALA A 10 -0.43 -7.67 -13.98
CA ALA A 10 -0.29 -6.36 -13.37
C ALA A 10 -1.64 -5.88 -12.80
N PRO A 11 -1.67 -5.39 -11.56
CA PRO A 11 -2.85 -4.80 -10.96
C PRO A 11 -3.37 -3.63 -11.78
N ARG A 12 -4.69 -3.56 -11.94
CA ARG A 12 -5.35 -2.50 -12.71
C ARG A 12 -5.93 -1.46 -11.77
N LYS A 13 -5.87 -0.20 -12.19
CA LYS A 13 -6.51 0.93 -11.47
C LYS A 13 -8.05 0.94 -11.58
N THR A 14 -8.67 -0.08 -12.18
CA THR A 14 -10.12 -0.13 -12.45
C THR A 14 -10.97 -0.21 -11.18
N GLU A 15 -10.42 -0.73 -10.08
CA GLU A 15 -11.07 -0.77 -8.76
C GLU A 15 -10.87 0.52 -7.95
N LEU A 16 -10.14 1.51 -8.51
CA LEU A 16 -9.85 2.78 -7.85
C LEU A 16 -10.80 3.88 -8.33
N THR A 17 -11.23 4.70 -7.38
CA THR A 17 -11.93 5.96 -7.62
C THR A 17 -10.98 7.01 -8.20
N PRO A 18 -11.49 8.04 -8.90
CA PRO A 18 -10.67 9.13 -9.43
C PRO A 18 -9.83 9.85 -8.36
N ARG A 19 -10.34 9.95 -7.13
CA ARG A 19 -9.63 10.58 -6.01
C ARG A 19 -8.46 9.73 -5.53
N GLU A 20 -8.61 8.41 -5.48
CA GLU A 20 -7.51 7.50 -5.12
C GLU A 20 -6.44 7.51 -6.20
N ILE A 21 -6.84 7.53 -7.48
CA ILE A 21 -5.90 7.66 -8.60
C ILE A 21 -5.09 8.96 -8.46
N GLN A 22 -5.76 10.09 -8.23
CA GLN A 22 -5.08 11.37 -8.04
C GLN A 22 -4.14 11.37 -6.82
N HIS A 23 -4.53 10.72 -5.71
CA HIS A 23 -3.66 10.58 -4.54
C HIS A 23 -2.42 9.76 -4.87
N LEU A 24 -2.58 8.60 -5.51
CA LEU A 24 -1.46 7.76 -5.91
C LEU A 24 -0.56 8.48 -6.91
N GLU A 25 -1.10 9.16 -7.93
CA GLU A 25 -0.28 9.88 -8.92
C GLU A 25 0.61 10.99 -8.33
N ARG A 26 0.29 11.49 -7.13
CA ARG A 26 1.10 12.50 -6.42
C ARG A 26 2.16 11.89 -5.51
N HIS A 27 1.87 10.75 -4.93
CA HIS A 27 2.62 10.20 -3.79
C HIS A 27 3.27 8.85 -4.08
N PHE A 28 2.88 8.20 -5.18
CA PHE A 28 3.28 6.84 -5.53
C PHE A 28 3.44 6.67 -7.04
N ALA A 29 4.66 6.37 -7.46
CA ALA A 29 4.94 5.86 -8.80
C ALA A 29 5.61 4.49 -8.71
N ALA A 30 5.41 3.67 -9.72
CA ALA A 30 6.02 2.36 -9.82
C ALA A 30 6.25 2.02 -11.28
N ASP A 31 7.42 1.46 -11.57
CA ASP A 31 7.74 0.85 -12.85
C ASP A 31 8.30 -0.57 -12.64
N SER A 32 8.99 -1.13 -13.63
CA SER A 32 9.56 -2.48 -13.53
C SER A 32 10.86 -2.58 -12.74
N ILE A 33 11.44 -1.46 -12.32
CA ILE A 33 12.76 -1.38 -11.67
C ILE A 33 12.61 -0.89 -10.23
N GLU A 34 11.79 0.13 -10.00
CA GLU A 34 11.65 0.75 -8.69
C GLU A 34 10.21 1.17 -8.38
N ILE A 35 9.98 1.41 -7.08
CA ILE A 35 8.89 2.24 -6.60
C ILE A 35 9.44 3.60 -6.20
N ASN A 36 8.60 4.63 -6.25
CA ASN A 36 8.88 5.94 -5.72
C ASN A 36 7.73 6.35 -4.80
N ILE A 37 8.04 6.65 -3.54
CA ILE A 37 7.09 7.19 -2.57
C ILE A 37 7.55 8.60 -2.20
N ASP A 38 6.70 9.60 -2.44
CA ASP A 38 6.96 11.00 -2.11
C ASP A 38 8.30 11.58 -2.65
N GLY A 39 8.76 11.09 -3.79
CA GLY A 39 10.00 11.51 -4.43
C GLY A 39 11.21 10.66 -4.07
N GLU A 40 11.07 9.70 -3.15
CA GLU A 40 12.14 8.81 -2.72
C GLU A 40 12.03 7.44 -3.42
N PRO A 41 12.98 7.10 -4.33
CA PRO A 41 12.96 5.83 -5.06
C PRO A 41 13.56 4.68 -4.26
N ILE A 42 13.02 3.47 -4.44
CA ILE A 42 13.52 2.20 -3.90
C ILE A 42 13.44 1.12 -4.97
N ASP A 43 14.59 0.50 -5.27
CA ASP A 43 14.67 -0.71 -6.09
C ASP A 43 13.96 -1.90 -5.41
N TYR A 44 13.16 -2.66 -6.15
CA TYR A 44 12.44 -3.84 -5.61
C TYR A 44 13.37 -4.86 -4.94
N GLY A 45 14.61 -5.00 -5.42
CA GLY A 45 15.63 -5.87 -4.85
C GLY A 45 16.06 -5.49 -3.44
N HIS A 46 15.79 -4.26 -2.99
CA HIS A 46 16.10 -3.80 -1.63
C HIS A 46 14.92 -3.86 -0.66
N ILE A 47 13.70 -4.11 -1.14
CA ILE A 47 12.50 -4.16 -0.27
C ILE A 47 12.49 -5.45 0.55
N ASP A 48 12.56 -5.37 1.87
CA ASP A 48 12.62 -6.53 2.76
C ASP A 48 11.25 -6.91 3.33
N GLU A 49 10.39 -5.92 3.56
CA GLU A 49 9.07 -6.10 4.16
C GLU A 49 8.10 -5.02 3.69
N VAL A 50 6.83 -5.41 3.55
CA VAL A 50 5.69 -4.51 3.37
C VAL A 50 4.74 -4.71 4.53
N GLU A 51 4.43 -3.63 5.24
CA GLU A 51 3.45 -3.61 6.30
C GLU A 51 2.23 -2.78 5.88
N VAL A 52 1.03 -3.27 6.21
CA VAL A 52 -0.21 -2.51 6.06
C VAL A 52 -0.86 -2.34 7.41
N ALA A 53 -0.86 -1.11 7.92
CA ALA A 53 -1.46 -0.76 9.20
C ALA A 53 -2.76 0.02 9.00
N GLN A 54 -3.79 -0.31 9.78
CA GLN A 54 -5.02 0.47 9.83
C GLN A 54 -4.79 1.77 10.63
N ALA A 55 -5.14 2.93 10.05
CA ALA A 55 -5.02 4.21 10.70
C ALA A 55 -5.96 4.30 11.92
N ALA A 56 -5.40 4.58 13.10
CA ALA A 56 -6.19 4.73 14.33
C ALA A 56 -7.17 5.90 14.21
N ARG A 57 -8.47 5.63 14.36
CA ARG A 57 -9.51 6.66 14.37
C ARG A 57 -9.34 7.51 15.63
N VAL A 58 -8.84 8.74 15.54
CA VAL A 58 -9.00 9.72 16.62
C VAL A 58 -10.49 10.07 16.73
N SER A 59 -11.18 9.37 17.62
CA SER A 59 -12.59 9.60 17.99
C SER A 59 -12.69 10.78 18.96
N ALA A 60 -12.55 11.99 18.45
CA ALA A 60 -13.05 13.17 19.16
C ALA A 60 -14.51 13.41 18.71
N LEU A 61 -15.43 13.37 19.68
CA LEU A 61 -16.90 13.45 19.55
C LEU A 61 -17.43 14.69 18.80
N SER A 62 -16.58 15.68 18.51
CA SER A 62 -16.92 16.89 17.76
C SER A 62 -16.79 16.76 16.22
N GLY A 63 -16.36 15.60 15.69
CA GLY A 63 -16.10 15.40 14.26
C GLY A 63 -17.05 14.47 13.49
N TRP A 64 -18.08 13.90 14.13
CA TRP A 64 -18.86 12.79 13.56
C TRP A 64 -19.68 13.16 12.32
N LEU A 65 -20.19 14.40 12.22
CA LEU A 65 -21.02 14.82 11.09
C LEU A 65 -20.22 15.24 9.84
N VAL A 66 -18.99 15.74 9.99
CA VAL A 66 -18.20 16.29 8.86
C VAL A 66 -17.27 15.23 8.23
N LYS A 67 -16.77 14.27 9.02
CA LYS A 67 -15.80 13.27 8.53
C LYS A 67 -16.42 12.19 7.64
N ASN A 68 -17.69 11.85 7.83
CA ASN A 68 -18.34 10.79 7.05
C ASN A 68 -18.65 11.18 5.59
N LEU A 69 -18.80 12.47 5.27
CA LEU A 69 -19.06 12.92 3.91
C LEU A 69 -17.78 13.12 3.08
N PHE A 70 -16.65 13.47 3.71
CA PHE A 70 -15.40 13.80 3.00
C PHE A 70 -14.32 12.71 3.05
N TYR A 71 -14.39 11.75 3.98
CA TYR A 71 -13.39 10.68 4.14
C TYR A 71 -14.03 9.32 4.47
N GLY A 72 -15.19 9.01 3.89
CA GLY A 72 -15.89 7.74 4.12
C GLY A 72 -15.01 6.51 3.91
N GLY A 73 -14.76 5.76 4.99
CA GLY A 73 -14.02 4.49 4.98
C GLY A 73 -12.81 4.44 5.91
N GLU A 74 -12.49 3.22 6.35
CA GLU A 74 -11.24 2.91 7.05
C GLU A 74 -10.04 3.32 6.21
N ARG A 75 -9.00 3.83 6.88
CA ARG A 75 -7.77 4.30 6.24
C ARG A 75 -6.63 3.38 6.61
N TYR A 76 -5.70 3.24 5.69
CA TYR A 76 -4.56 2.33 5.77
C TYR A 76 -3.28 3.10 5.45
N HIS A 77 -2.19 2.66 6.07
CA HIS A 77 -0.83 3.08 5.78
C HIS A 77 -0.09 1.87 5.21
N VAL A 78 0.62 2.05 4.11
CA VAL A 78 1.52 1.03 3.57
C VAL A 78 2.95 1.45 3.88
N GLY A 79 3.61 0.73 4.77
CA GLY A 79 5.03 0.87 5.07
C GLY A 79 5.84 -0.08 4.18
N VAL A 80 6.94 0.43 3.62
CA VAL A 80 7.92 -0.34 2.83
C VAL A 80 9.27 -0.23 3.51
N TYR A 81 9.79 -1.34 4.00
CA TYR A 81 11.04 -1.41 4.75
C TYR A 81 12.17 -1.96 3.89
N PHE A 82 13.36 -1.36 4.00
CA PHE A 82 14.55 -1.72 3.23
C PHE A 82 15.82 -1.46 4.08
N GLY A 83 16.54 -2.52 4.45
CA GLY A 83 17.69 -2.42 5.34
C GLY A 83 17.33 -1.78 6.70
N ARG A 84 17.72 -0.52 6.91
CA ARG A 84 17.37 0.28 8.10
C ARG A 84 16.40 1.44 7.80
N GLY A 85 15.96 1.55 6.55
CA GLY A 85 15.05 2.59 6.08
C GLY A 85 13.59 2.12 6.01
N GLU A 86 12.70 3.10 5.99
CA GLU A 86 11.26 2.91 5.83
C GLU A 86 10.72 4.08 5.00
N LEU A 87 9.84 3.76 4.05
CA LEU A 87 8.95 4.74 3.41
C LEU A 87 7.50 4.37 3.71
N VAL A 88 6.68 5.38 3.98
CA VAL A 88 5.28 5.18 4.35
C VAL A 88 4.41 5.91 3.34
N LEU A 89 3.46 5.20 2.74
CA LEU A 89 2.38 5.77 1.94
C LEU A 89 1.09 5.83 2.77
N PRO A 90 0.73 7.00 3.31
CA PRO A 90 -0.37 7.11 4.27
C PRO A 90 -1.74 7.33 3.63
N ASN A 91 -2.77 7.17 4.46
CA ASN A 91 -4.15 7.62 4.19
C ASN A 91 -4.80 6.96 2.96
N LEU A 92 -4.43 5.72 2.66
CA LEU A 92 -5.02 4.93 1.59
C LEU A 92 -6.37 4.36 2.02
N THR A 93 -7.27 4.14 1.08
CA THR A 93 -8.39 3.22 1.27
C THR A 93 -7.88 1.77 1.18
N LEU A 94 -8.73 0.81 1.51
CA LEU A 94 -8.41 -0.61 1.34
C LEU A 94 -8.04 -0.96 -0.11
N ASN A 95 -8.81 -0.46 -1.10
CA ASN A 95 -8.55 -0.75 -2.52
C ASN A 95 -7.24 -0.12 -3.00
N ALA A 96 -6.92 1.10 -2.54
CA ALA A 96 -5.65 1.74 -2.88
C ALA A 96 -4.47 1.01 -2.23
N ALA A 97 -4.59 0.58 -0.97
CA ALA A 97 -3.58 -0.24 -0.31
C ALA A 97 -3.38 -1.58 -1.04
N LYS A 98 -4.48 -2.26 -1.41
CA LYS A 98 -4.48 -3.49 -2.22
C LYS A 98 -3.69 -3.29 -3.51
N TYR A 99 -4.01 -2.23 -4.26
CA TYR A 99 -3.33 -1.91 -5.51
C TYR A 99 -1.82 -1.72 -5.31
N VAL A 100 -1.40 -0.95 -4.31
CA VAL A 100 0.01 -0.68 -4.02
C VAL A 100 0.76 -1.96 -3.65
N VAL A 101 0.22 -2.75 -2.70
CA VAL A 101 0.84 -4.02 -2.27
C VAL A 101 0.98 -4.98 -3.45
N GLN A 102 -0.07 -5.12 -4.27
CA GLN A 102 -0.02 -6.01 -5.42
C GLN A 102 0.95 -5.53 -6.51
N ILE A 103 1.12 -4.22 -6.69
CA ILE A 103 2.11 -3.67 -7.64
C ILE A 103 3.52 -4.00 -7.17
N ILE A 104 3.80 -3.82 -5.87
CA ILE A 104 5.09 -4.19 -5.27
C ILE A 104 5.34 -5.69 -5.45
N ALA A 105 4.34 -6.53 -5.14
CA ALA A 105 4.44 -7.97 -5.33
C ALA A 105 4.64 -8.37 -6.80
N TYR A 106 4.00 -7.66 -7.74
CA TYR A 106 4.05 -7.97 -9.17
C TYR A 106 5.42 -7.74 -9.80
N TYR A 107 6.13 -6.69 -9.39
CA TYR A 107 7.46 -6.36 -9.91
C TYR A 107 8.59 -6.92 -9.07
N SER A 108 8.35 -7.34 -7.82
CA SER A 108 9.38 -7.99 -7.02
C SER A 108 9.80 -9.34 -7.59
N HIS A 109 11.11 -9.54 -7.67
CA HIS A 109 11.75 -10.80 -8.05
C HIS A 109 12.22 -11.63 -6.84
N LYS A 110 12.14 -11.07 -5.63
CA LYS A 110 12.50 -11.76 -4.38
C LYS A 110 11.29 -11.85 -3.44
N PRO A 111 11.27 -12.83 -2.51
CA PRO A 111 10.24 -12.88 -1.47
C PRO A 111 10.27 -11.60 -0.62
N ILE A 112 9.11 -10.98 -0.43
CA ILE A 112 8.91 -9.81 0.44
C ILE A 112 8.04 -10.25 1.61
N ARG A 113 8.48 -9.99 2.84
CA ARG A 113 7.69 -10.28 4.04
C ARG A 113 6.46 -9.39 4.07
N TYR A 114 5.34 -9.94 4.54
CA TYR A 114 4.09 -9.22 4.63
C TYR A 114 3.50 -9.27 6.04
N THR A 115 3.11 -8.09 6.53
CA THR A 115 2.41 -7.91 7.80
C THR A 115 1.20 -7.02 7.55
N GLY A 116 -0.03 -7.48 7.74
CA GLY A 116 -1.21 -6.64 7.54
C GLY A 116 -2.51 -7.44 7.41
N PRO A 117 -3.63 -6.77 7.06
CA PRO A 117 -4.90 -7.45 6.84
C PRO A 117 -4.84 -8.50 5.73
N ASP A 118 -5.67 -9.53 5.86
CA ASP A 118 -5.81 -10.56 4.83
C ASP A 118 -6.48 -10.00 3.56
N GLY A 119 -6.24 -10.67 2.43
CA GLY A 119 -6.93 -10.38 1.16
C GLY A 119 -6.44 -9.16 0.38
N LEU A 120 -5.41 -8.45 0.87
CA LEU A 120 -4.73 -7.37 0.15
C LEU A 120 -3.85 -7.88 -1.01
N SER A 121 -3.24 -9.06 -0.85
CA SER A 121 -2.51 -9.77 -1.90
C SER A 121 -2.57 -11.28 -1.64
N PRO A 122 -2.41 -12.14 -2.64
CA PRO A 122 -2.09 -13.54 -2.40
C PRO A 122 -0.80 -13.66 -1.57
N LEU A 123 -0.81 -14.58 -0.61
CA LEU A 123 0.30 -14.80 0.33
C LEU A 123 0.75 -16.26 0.29
N SER A 124 2.04 -16.51 0.52
CA SER A 124 2.59 -17.84 0.80
C SER A 124 2.88 -17.97 2.30
N GLU A 125 2.60 -19.14 2.84
CA GLU A 125 3.14 -19.60 4.12
C GLU A 125 4.39 -20.41 3.81
N ASP A 126 5.53 -19.73 3.70
CA ASP A 126 6.84 -20.39 3.69
C ASP A 126 7.38 -20.48 5.14
#